data_AF-A0A940KQ47-F1
#
_entry.id   AF-A0A940KQ47-F1
#
_cell.length_a   1.000
_cell.length_b   1.000
_cell.length_c   1.000
_cell.angle_alpha   90.00
_cell.angle_beta   90.00
_cell.angle_gamma   90.00
#
_symmetry.space_group_name_H-M   'P 1'
#
loop_
_entity.id
_entity.type
_entity.pdbx_description
1 polymer ?
#
loop_
_entity_poly.entity_id
_entity_poly.type
_entity_poly.pdbx_seq_one_letter_code
_entity_poly.pdbx_strand_id
1 'polypeptide(L)'
;MKSAVCIGKYLCVMVVIILLQTQLAAQVKPFKPLRYDENYSYLSKDTSDDPYRDLKYTKLSSTGSSYLSVGGEVRFQYFNLKNEDWGDAVRDKDGFVLSRYLFHADLHAGKRFRLFTQLQSSLANGKPSFSPVEQNELELHQLFADYNSKIGSGDWLVRFGRQEMSYGSQRLISVRELPNNRQSFDGLKTSWRNNLYQFDMFYTYYVQAKKGIFNDAVNDAIRLWGVYLTRNKVPVLKNIDLYYLGIRKQQAVFVNGSGRELRHSVGTRIWQNKADWQYDLEGVYQWGKFGAHTISAWTASANVSHSFSSVKTKPVLGLKAELISGDKNIGDDRLNTFNPLFPRGAYFGLAALIGPANLIDVHPYIELAVAKDLSWQTDYDVFWRKSIEDGIYGPNVAIIYPAGVDAKHIGQQLGTALVYAPNQFLSLRGEFTWFNAGAYLKQSGAGKDILMAGATVQFKF
;
A
#
# COMPACT_ATOMS: atom_id res chain seq x y z
N MET A 1 -8.83 33.53 7.26
CA MET A 1 -10.08 33.44 8.05
C MET A 1 -11.36 33.14 7.26
N LYS A 2 -11.46 33.41 5.94
CA LYS A 2 -12.68 33.07 5.15
C LYS A 2 -12.76 31.62 4.65
N SER A 3 -11.65 30.86 4.65
CA SER A 3 -11.60 29.48 4.14
C SER A 3 -12.04 28.40 5.15
N ALA A 4 -11.91 28.66 6.46
CA ALA A 4 -12.27 27.71 7.51
C ALA A 4 -13.79 27.55 7.71
N VAL A 5 -14.55 28.60 7.40
CA VAL A 5 -16.02 28.62 7.55
C VAL A 5 -16.74 27.81 6.45
N CYS A 6 -16.08 27.60 5.31
CA CYS A 6 -16.64 26.82 4.20
C CYS A 6 -16.49 25.30 4.44
N ILE A 7 -15.35 24.86 4.99
CA ILE A 7 -15.06 23.44 5.27
C ILE A 7 -16.03 22.86 6.32
N GLY A 8 -16.38 23.64 7.35
CA GLY A 8 -17.31 23.21 8.40
C GLY A 8 -18.74 22.94 7.91
N LYS A 9 -19.22 23.66 6.87
CA LYS A 9 -20.57 23.47 6.34
C LYS A 9 -20.72 22.21 5.49
N TYR A 10 -19.71 21.84 4.71
CA TYR A 10 -19.74 20.59 3.93
C TYR A 10 -19.57 19.34 4.81
N LEU A 11 -18.76 19.44 5.87
CA LEU A 11 -18.59 18.35 6.85
C LEU A 11 -19.90 18.07 7.61
N CYS A 12 -20.65 19.12 7.99
CA CYS A 12 -21.90 18.99 8.73
C CYS A 12 -23.04 18.39 7.88
N VAL A 13 -23.15 18.76 6.60
CA VAL A 13 -24.18 18.23 5.69
C VAL A 13 -23.92 16.75 5.34
N MET A 14 -22.65 16.33 5.24
CA MET A 14 -22.31 14.92 5.02
C MET A 14 -22.60 14.07 6.28
N VAL A 15 -22.27 14.56 7.48
CA VAL A 15 -22.51 13.85 8.74
C VAL A 15 -24.00 13.60 9.01
N VAL A 16 -24.89 14.53 8.60
CA VAL A 16 -26.34 14.38 8.79
C VAL A 16 -26.95 13.34 7.83
N ILE A 17 -26.40 13.17 6.62
CA ILE A 17 -26.83 12.10 5.70
C ILE A 17 -26.26 10.73 6.12
N ILE A 18 -25.06 10.71 6.74
CA ILE A 18 -24.36 9.49 7.20
C ILE A 18 -25.03 8.84 8.43
N LEU A 19 -25.76 9.60 9.26
CA LEU A 19 -26.38 9.08 10.48
C LEU A 19 -27.69 8.31 10.24
N LEU A 20 -28.36 8.49 9.10
CA LEU A 20 -29.69 7.93 8.83
C LEU A 20 -29.72 6.49 8.27
N GLN A 21 -28.57 5.86 8.00
CA GLN A 21 -28.53 4.49 7.42
C GLN A 21 -27.87 3.43 8.33
N THR A 22 -27.56 3.77 9.58
CA THR A 22 -26.70 2.92 10.45
C THR A 22 -27.40 1.74 11.14
N GLN A 23 -28.68 1.45 10.86
CA GLN A 23 -29.44 0.40 11.56
C GLN A 23 -29.47 -0.99 10.91
N LEU A 24 -28.84 -1.22 9.75
CA LEU A 24 -28.89 -2.50 9.04
C LEU A 24 -27.50 -3.15 8.86
N ALA A 25 -26.71 -3.23 9.94
CA ALA A 25 -25.31 -3.70 9.87
C ALA A 25 -25.12 -5.22 10.09
N ALA A 26 -26.18 -6.01 10.24
CA ALA A 26 -26.05 -7.38 10.75
C ALA A 26 -25.57 -8.44 9.73
N GLN A 27 -25.42 -8.13 8.43
CA GLN A 27 -25.05 -9.14 7.41
C GLN A 27 -23.98 -8.73 6.39
N VAL A 28 -23.48 -7.49 6.42
CA VAL A 28 -22.53 -7.04 5.38
C VAL A 28 -21.11 -7.46 5.78
N LYS A 29 -20.42 -8.17 4.87
CA LYS A 29 -19.05 -8.64 5.07
C LYS A 29 -18.06 -7.48 5.01
N PRO A 30 -16.98 -7.50 5.81
CA PRO A 30 -15.95 -6.48 5.74
C PRO A 30 -15.40 -6.30 4.32
N PHE A 31 -15.29 -5.04 3.93
CA PHE A 31 -14.65 -4.59 2.70
C PHE A 31 -13.24 -5.15 2.53
N LYS A 32 -12.91 -5.62 1.33
CA LYS A 32 -11.59 -6.18 1.03
C LYS A 32 -10.63 -5.11 0.52
N PRO A 33 -9.29 -5.25 0.73
CA PRO A 33 -8.32 -4.29 0.20
C PRO A 33 -8.46 -4.08 -1.31
N LEU A 34 -8.61 -5.17 -2.06
CA LEU A 34 -8.91 -5.15 -3.48
C LEU A 34 -10.43 -5.28 -3.66
N ARG A 35 -11.06 -4.23 -4.18
CA ARG A 35 -12.53 -4.19 -4.37
C ARG A 35 -13.02 -5.34 -5.24
N TYR A 36 -12.23 -5.69 -6.26
CA TYR A 36 -12.58 -6.78 -7.15
C TYR A 36 -12.50 -8.18 -6.51
N ASP A 37 -11.95 -8.34 -5.31
CA ASP A 37 -11.97 -9.64 -4.61
C ASP A 37 -13.27 -9.84 -3.82
N GLU A 38 -14.10 -8.81 -3.70
CA GLU A 38 -15.40 -8.88 -3.05
C GLU A 38 -16.34 -9.78 -3.86
N ASN A 39 -17.19 -10.54 -3.16
CA ASN A 39 -18.13 -11.46 -3.79
C ASN A 39 -19.48 -11.35 -3.09
N TYR A 40 -20.43 -10.77 -3.82
CA TYR A 40 -21.80 -10.50 -3.40
C TYR A 40 -22.81 -11.54 -3.91
N SER A 41 -22.35 -12.64 -4.53
CA SER A 41 -23.23 -13.69 -5.07
C SER A 41 -24.13 -14.35 -4.02
N TYR A 42 -23.79 -14.23 -2.73
CA TYR A 42 -24.64 -14.74 -1.63
C TYR A 42 -25.94 -13.95 -1.49
N LEU A 43 -25.99 -12.70 -1.96
CA LEU A 43 -27.19 -11.85 -1.97
C LEU A 43 -28.22 -12.30 -3.01
N SER A 44 -27.89 -13.26 -3.88
CA SER A 44 -28.83 -13.78 -4.88
C SER A 44 -30.12 -14.34 -4.26
N LYS A 45 -30.01 -14.87 -3.04
CA LYS A 45 -31.10 -15.47 -2.25
C LYS A 45 -31.67 -14.51 -1.19
N ASP A 46 -31.10 -13.33 -1.05
CA ASP A 46 -31.56 -12.34 -0.07
C ASP A 46 -32.79 -11.61 -0.62
N THR A 47 -33.90 -11.67 0.13
CA THR A 47 -35.18 -11.06 -0.21
C THR A 47 -35.49 -9.80 0.61
N SER A 48 -34.54 -9.31 1.42
CA SER A 48 -34.71 -8.09 2.20
C SER A 48 -34.96 -6.87 1.31
N ASP A 49 -35.79 -5.94 1.76
CA ASP A 49 -36.00 -4.66 1.07
C ASP A 49 -34.94 -3.66 1.58
N ASP A 50 -33.73 -3.78 1.04
CA ASP A 50 -32.57 -2.97 1.43
C ASP A 50 -31.91 -2.33 0.19
N PRO A 51 -31.94 -0.99 0.03
CA PRO A 51 -31.27 -0.30 -1.07
C PRO A 51 -29.77 -0.61 -1.19
N TYR A 52 -29.10 -0.91 -0.06
CA TYR A 52 -27.70 -1.30 -0.07
C TYR A 52 -27.48 -2.68 -0.71
N ARG A 53 -28.37 -3.64 -0.43
CA ARG A 53 -28.38 -4.94 -1.10
C ARG A 53 -28.48 -4.77 -2.62
N ASP A 54 -29.40 -3.93 -3.08
CA ASP A 54 -29.62 -3.71 -4.52
C ASP A 54 -28.41 -3.05 -5.20
N LEU A 55 -27.75 -2.13 -4.49
CA LEU A 55 -26.50 -1.53 -4.94
C LEU A 55 -25.39 -2.59 -5.11
N LYS A 56 -25.27 -3.52 -4.15
CA LYS A 56 -24.28 -4.62 -4.18
C LYS A 56 -24.67 -5.80 -5.07
N TYR A 57 -25.94 -5.92 -5.40
CA TYR A 57 -26.45 -7.04 -6.15
C TYR A 57 -27.72 -6.68 -6.94
N THR A 58 -27.53 -5.94 -8.03
CA THR A 58 -28.60 -5.74 -9.01
C THR A 58 -28.69 -6.97 -9.91
N LYS A 59 -29.76 -7.76 -9.78
CA LYS A 59 -30.01 -8.95 -10.62
C LYS A 59 -30.22 -8.53 -12.08
N LEU A 60 -29.45 -9.13 -13.00
CA LEU A 60 -29.56 -8.89 -14.45
C LEU A 60 -30.09 -10.11 -15.23
N SER A 61 -30.37 -11.20 -14.53
CA SER A 61 -30.89 -12.44 -15.12
C SER A 61 -31.88 -13.09 -14.16
N SER A 62 -32.87 -13.80 -14.72
CA SER A 62 -33.90 -14.52 -13.94
C SER A 62 -33.31 -15.57 -12.99
N THR A 63 -32.19 -16.20 -13.37
CA THR A 63 -31.47 -17.18 -12.55
C THR A 63 -30.59 -16.53 -11.46
N GLY A 64 -30.43 -15.21 -11.50
CA GLY A 64 -29.49 -14.48 -10.66
C GLY A 64 -28.00 -14.72 -10.99
N SER A 65 -27.68 -15.52 -12.01
CA SER A 65 -26.29 -15.85 -12.34
C SER A 65 -25.50 -14.68 -12.95
N SER A 66 -26.21 -13.67 -13.48
CA SER A 66 -25.64 -12.39 -13.91
C SER A 66 -26.16 -11.28 -13.02
N TYR A 67 -25.25 -10.40 -12.57
CA TYR A 67 -25.56 -9.30 -11.68
C TYR A 67 -24.56 -8.16 -11.83
N LEU A 68 -24.97 -6.96 -11.41
CA LEU A 68 -24.12 -5.79 -11.28
C LEU A 68 -23.94 -5.46 -9.78
N SER A 69 -22.71 -5.17 -9.39
CA SER A 69 -22.38 -4.61 -8.08
C SER A 69 -21.73 -3.24 -8.27
N VAL A 70 -22.16 -2.26 -7.48
CA VAL A 70 -21.58 -0.92 -7.45
C VAL A 70 -21.03 -0.64 -6.06
N GLY A 71 -19.96 0.14 -5.99
CA GLY A 71 -19.42 0.56 -4.71
C GLY A 71 -18.41 1.68 -4.84
N GLY A 72 -17.91 2.10 -3.70
CA GLY A 72 -16.96 3.19 -3.69
C GLY A 72 -16.26 3.40 -2.36
N GLU A 73 -15.37 4.38 -2.40
CA GLU A 73 -14.67 4.89 -1.25
C GLU A 73 -14.54 6.40 -1.37
N VAL A 74 -14.74 7.10 -0.26
CA VAL A 74 -14.38 8.49 -0.09
C VAL A 74 -13.43 8.59 1.09
N ARG A 75 -12.26 9.20 0.90
CA ARG A 75 -11.28 9.43 1.96
C ARG A 75 -10.89 10.90 1.98
N PHE A 76 -10.87 11.49 3.17
CA PHE A 76 -10.34 12.81 3.42
C PHE A 76 -9.26 12.71 4.48
N GLN A 77 -8.12 13.36 4.23
CA GLN A 77 -7.00 13.41 5.16
C GLN A 77 -6.52 14.84 5.28
N TYR A 78 -6.32 15.30 6.50
CA TYR A 78 -5.62 16.54 6.78
C TYR A 78 -4.30 16.21 7.48
N PHE A 79 -3.23 16.87 7.07
CA PHE A 79 -1.90 16.73 7.64
C PHE A 79 -1.31 18.10 7.96
N ASN A 80 -0.73 18.23 9.14
CA ASN A 80 0.13 19.35 9.50
C ASN A 80 1.52 18.82 9.83
N LEU A 81 2.53 19.36 9.14
CA LEU A 81 3.93 18.98 9.34
C LEU A 81 4.72 20.20 9.79
N LYS A 82 5.56 20.00 10.80
CA LYS A 82 6.61 20.92 11.19
C LYS A 82 7.95 20.35 10.73
N ASN A 83 8.74 21.18 10.05
CA ASN A 83 10.04 20.83 9.50
C ASN A 83 9.96 19.66 8.50
N GLU A 84 9.05 19.74 7.51
CA GLU A 84 9.05 18.81 6.38
C GLU A 84 10.44 18.75 5.71
N ASP A 85 10.80 17.57 5.20
CA ASP A 85 12.15 17.23 4.73
C ASP A 85 13.24 17.61 5.75
N TRP A 86 13.02 17.28 7.02
CA TRP A 86 13.91 17.61 8.14
C TRP A 86 14.29 19.09 8.22
N GLY A 87 13.42 19.97 7.71
CA GLY A 87 13.60 21.42 7.71
C GLY A 87 14.16 22.01 6.43
N ASP A 88 14.41 21.21 5.38
CA ASP A 88 14.86 21.69 4.07
C ASP A 88 13.69 22.20 3.21
N ALA A 89 12.47 21.69 3.44
CA ALA A 89 11.29 22.15 2.74
C ALA A 89 10.87 23.56 3.19
N VAL A 90 10.18 24.28 2.30
CA VAL A 90 9.57 25.57 2.64
C VAL A 90 8.56 25.36 3.76
N ARG A 91 8.65 26.20 4.80
CA ARG A 91 7.77 26.11 5.96
C ARG A 91 6.30 26.32 5.57
N ASP A 92 5.52 25.26 5.68
CA ASP A 92 4.06 25.30 5.71
C ASP A 92 3.58 25.58 7.15
N LYS A 93 2.57 26.45 7.30
CA LYS A 93 1.94 26.75 8.59
C LYS A 93 0.55 26.14 8.71
N ASP A 94 -0.11 25.92 7.58
CA ASP A 94 -1.55 25.63 7.52
C ASP A 94 -1.80 24.14 7.27
N GLY A 95 -0.81 23.41 6.78
CA GLY A 95 -0.92 22.00 6.43
C GLY A 95 -1.60 21.77 5.09
N PHE A 96 -1.81 20.51 4.76
CA PHE A 96 -2.39 20.11 3.48
C PHE A 96 -3.50 19.08 3.64
N VAL A 97 -4.34 19.00 2.62
CA VAL A 97 -5.46 18.07 2.54
C VAL A 97 -5.26 17.15 1.35
N LEU A 98 -5.51 15.87 1.56
CA LEU A 98 -5.62 14.86 0.53
C LEU A 98 -7.05 14.32 0.52
N SER A 99 -7.67 14.30 -0.65
CA SER A 99 -8.99 13.68 -0.85
C SER A 99 -8.87 12.58 -1.88
N ARG A 100 -9.57 11.47 -1.66
CA ARG A 100 -9.66 10.37 -2.62
C ARG A 100 -11.09 9.93 -2.81
N TYR A 101 -11.46 9.73 -4.07
CA TYR A 101 -12.74 9.17 -4.47
C TYR A 101 -12.47 7.95 -5.36
N LEU A 102 -12.97 6.80 -4.95
CA LEU A 102 -13.00 5.59 -5.77
C LEU A 102 -14.45 5.26 -6.05
N PHE A 103 -14.79 5.04 -7.31
CA PHE A 103 -16.12 4.56 -7.70
C PHE A 103 -15.95 3.40 -8.66
N HIS A 104 -16.61 2.28 -8.40
CA HIS A 104 -16.48 1.08 -9.21
C HIS A 104 -17.81 0.43 -9.54
N ALA A 105 -17.81 -0.26 -10.67
CA ALA A 105 -18.87 -1.14 -11.13
C ALA A 105 -18.28 -2.49 -11.50
N ASP A 106 -18.96 -3.55 -11.10
CA ASP A 106 -18.54 -4.94 -11.23
C ASP A 106 -19.66 -5.78 -11.82
N LEU A 107 -19.57 -6.02 -13.13
CA LEU A 107 -20.54 -6.78 -13.90
C LEU A 107 -20.11 -8.24 -13.98
N HIS A 108 -20.92 -9.14 -13.45
CA HIS A 108 -20.77 -10.58 -13.61
C HIS A 108 -21.76 -11.08 -14.66
N ALA A 109 -21.26 -11.75 -15.70
CA ALA A 109 -22.04 -12.34 -16.77
C ALA A 109 -21.94 -13.88 -16.69
N GLY A 110 -22.91 -14.47 -16.00
CA GLY A 110 -22.91 -15.89 -15.65
C GLY A 110 -21.74 -16.28 -14.74
N LYS A 111 -21.24 -17.51 -14.88
CA LYS A 111 -20.16 -18.05 -14.02
C LYS A 111 -18.75 -17.82 -14.57
N ARG A 112 -18.63 -17.31 -15.80
CA ARG A 112 -17.36 -17.32 -16.54
C ARG A 112 -16.81 -15.93 -16.78
N PHE A 113 -17.66 -14.96 -17.13
CA PHE A 113 -17.21 -13.66 -17.57
C PHE A 113 -17.49 -12.60 -16.53
N ARG A 114 -16.56 -11.66 -16.40
CA ARG A 114 -16.72 -10.49 -15.56
C ARG A 114 -16.02 -9.30 -16.20
N LEU A 115 -16.64 -8.12 -16.06
CA LEU A 115 -16.06 -6.83 -16.41
C LEU A 115 -16.04 -5.96 -15.17
N PHE A 116 -14.88 -5.42 -14.81
CA PHE A 116 -14.72 -4.52 -13.68
C PHE A 116 -14.17 -3.19 -14.16
N THR A 117 -14.74 -2.09 -13.66
CA THR A 117 -14.26 -0.73 -13.90
C THR A 117 -14.19 0.05 -12.60
N GLN A 118 -13.19 0.91 -12.46
CA GLN A 118 -13.04 1.81 -11.34
C GLN A 118 -12.46 3.15 -11.79
N LEU A 119 -13.14 4.23 -11.42
CA LEU A 119 -12.62 5.59 -11.49
C LEU A 119 -11.91 5.94 -10.19
N GLN A 120 -10.80 6.68 -10.30
CA GLN A 120 -10.09 7.26 -9.16
C GLN A 120 -9.90 8.75 -9.38
N SER A 121 -10.22 9.52 -8.35
CA SER A 121 -9.83 10.93 -8.24
C SER A 121 -9.02 11.09 -6.95
N SER A 122 -7.78 11.53 -7.08
CA SER A 122 -6.86 11.81 -5.97
C SER A 122 -6.52 13.30 -6.00
N LEU A 123 -7.15 14.08 -5.14
CA LEU A 123 -6.98 15.52 -5.07
C LEU A 123 -6.07 15.88 -3.90
N ALA A 124 -5.30 16.94 -4.07
CA ALA A 124 -4.43 17.48 -3.03
C ALA A 124 -4.52 19.01 -3.03
N ASN A 125 -4.44 19.63 -1.84
CA ASN A 125 -4.49 21.08 -1.68
C ASN A 125 -3.71 21.53 -0.42
N GLY A 126 -3.17 22.74 -0.42
CA GLY A 126 -2.48 23.33 0.74
C GLY A 126 -0.95 23.44 0.62
N LYS A 127 -0.33 22.91 -0.44
CA LYS A 127 1.10 23.07 -0.74
C LYS A 127 1.33 23.64 -2.15
N PRO A 128 2.50 24.25 -2.43
CA PRO A 128 2.82 24.79 -3.75
C PRO A 128 2.79 23.76 -4.88
N SER A 129 3.16 22.52 -4.58
CA SER A 129 3.15 21.41 -5.52
C SER A 129 2.92 20.09 -4.81
N PHE A 130 2.32 19.14 -5.51
CA PHE A 130 2.14 17.76 -5.07
C PHE A 130 2.73 16.82 -6.12
N SER A 131 3.23 15.69 -5.65
CA SER A 131 3.75 14.64 -6.52
C SER A 131 2.60 13.84 -7.16
N PRO A 132 2.86 13.11 -8.28
CA PRO A 132 1.86 12.22 -8.87
C PRO A 132 1.40 11.05 -7.98
N VAL A 133 2.09 10.79 -6.86
CA VAL A 133 1.63 9.81 -5.86
C VAL A 133 0.60 10.40 -4.88
N GLU A 134 0.49 11.72 -4.82
CA GLU A 134 -0.46 12.47 -3.98
C GLU A 134 -1.63 13.03 -4.80
N GLN A 135 -1.39 13.43 -6.04
CA GLN A 135 -2.38 14.07 -6.91
C GLN A 135 -2.45 13.41 -8.29
N ASN A 136 -3.67 13.04 -8.68
CA ASN A 136 -4.10 12.63 -10.01
C ASN A 136 -5.60 12.93 -10.13
N GLU A 137 -5.96 13.99 -10.86
CA GLU A 137 -7.27 14.63 -10.73
C GLU A 137 -8.45 13.70 -11.05
N LEU A 138 -8.39 12.95 -12.14
CA LEU A 138 -9.39 11.93 -12.49
C LEU A 138 -8.86 10.96 -13.55
N GLU A 139 -8.93 9.66 -13.28
CA GLU A 139 -8.45 8.63 -14.20
C GLU A 139 -9.34 7.37 -14.16
N LEU A 140 -9.32 6.61 -15.26
CA LEU A 140 -9.77 5.23 -15.31
C LEU A 140 -8.72 4.34 -14.66
N HIS A 141 -8.84 4.16 -13.35
CA HIS A 141 -7.85 3.49 -12.52
C HIS A 141 -7.80 1.98 -12.74
N GLN A 142 -8.96 1.35 -12.96
CA GLN A 142 -9.04 -0.06 -13.34
C GLN A 142 -10.08 -0.24 -14.44
N LEU A 143 -9.76 -1.08 -15.42
CA LEU A 143 -10.67 -1.59 -16.44
C LEU A 143 -10.12 -2.93 -16.91
N PHE A 144 -10.76 -4.02 -16.51
CA PHE A 144 -10.33 -5.35 -16.91
C PHE A 144 -11.50 -6.30 -17.16
N ALA A 145 -11.23 -7.30 -18.01
CA ALA A 145 -12.11 -8.43 -18.23
C ALA A 145 -11.48 -9.71 -17.65
N ASP A 146 -12.32 -10.51 -17.01
CA ASP A 146 -11.97 -11.79 -16.40
C ASP A 146 -12.67 -12.93 -17.13
N TYR A 147 -11.92 -14.01 -17.39
CA TYR A 147 -12.46 -15.32 -17.73
C TYR A 147 -12.16 -16.31 -16.59
N ASN A 148 -13.21 -16.93 -16.06
CA ASN A 148 -13.15 -17.89 -14.97
C ASN A 148 -13.55 -19.29 -15.48
N SER A 149 -12.79 -20.29 -15.05
CA SER A 149 -13.10 -21.70 -15.29
C SER A 149 -12.56 -22.57 -14.15
N LYS A 150 -12.82 -23.87 -14.22
CA LYS A 150 -12.22 -24.87 -13.32
C LYS A 150 -11.18 -25.67 -14.10
N ILE A 151 -9.99 -25.84 -13.52
CA ILE A 151 -8.96 -26.76 -14.02
C ILE A 151 -8.60 -27.71 -12.89
N GLY A 152 -8.93 -28.99 -13.08
CA GLY A 152 -8.83 -30.00 -12.03
C GLY A 152 -9.63 -29.62 -10.79
N SER A 153 -8.98 -29.60 -9.63
CA SER A 153 -9.60 -29.22 -8.36
C SER A 153 -9.60 -27.71 -8.08
N GLY A 154 -9.09 -26.88 -8.98
CA GLY A 154 -8.83 -25.46 -8.74
C GLY A 154 -9.65 -24.52 -9.60
N ASP A 155 -9.81 -23.29 -9.11
CA ASP A 155 -10.33 -22.15 -9.86
C ASP A 155 -9.22 -21.54 -10.69
N TRP A 156 -9.46 -21.42 -11.99
CA TRP A 156 -8.56 -20.77 -12.94
C TRP A 156 -9.18 -19.47 -13.42
N LEU A 157 -8.38 -18.41 -13.41
CA LEU A 157 -8.73 -17.07 -13.83
C LEU A 157 -7.70 -16.57 -14.85
N VAL A 158 -8.18 -15.93 -15.89
CA VAL A 158 -7.38 -15.07 -16.78
C VAL A 158 -7.97 -13.67 -16.73
N ARG A 159 -7.13 -12.68 -16.46
CA ARG A 159 -7.48 -11.26 -16.38
C ARG A 159 -6.67 -10.48 -17.40
N PHE A 160 -7.36 -9.69 -18.21
CA PHE A 160 -6.76 -8.78 -19.19
C PHE A 160 -7.26 -7.36 -18.97
N GLY A 161 -6.33 -6.40 -18.91
CA GLY A 161 -6.61 -4.98 -18.80
C GLY A 161 -5.87 -4.29 -17.65
N ARG A 162 -6.32 -3.08 -17.32
CA ARG A 162 -5.79 -2.26 -16.24
C ARG A 162 -6.29 -2.75 -14.89
N GLN A 163 -5.38 -3.11 -14.01
CA GLN A 163 -5.71 -3.75 -12.74
C GLN A 163 -4.74 -3.35 -11.64
N GLU A 164 -5.23 -3.34 -10.41
CA GLU A 164 -4.35 -3.32 -9.24
C GLU A 164 -3.71 -4.69 -9.01
N MET A 165 -2.51 -4.70 -8.44
CA MET A 165 -1.83 -5.90 -7.98
C MET A 165 -1.36 -5.73 -6.55
N SER A 166 -1.53 -6.77 -5.74
CA SER A 166 -1.11 -6.80 -4.33
C SER A 166 -0.65 -8.20 -3.99
N TYR A 167 0.60 -8.33 -3.52
CA TYR A 167 1.22 -9.61 -3.22
C TYR A 167 1.93 -9.59 -1.86
N GLY A 168 1.94 -10.75 -1.20
CA GLY A 168 2.66 -10.96 0.04
C GLY A 168 2.31 -9.95 1.13
N SER A 169 3.35 -9.39 1.75
CA SER A 169 3.31 -8.34 2.77
C SER A 169 3.13 -6.91 2.18
N GLN A 170 2.96 -6.80 0.84
CA GLN A 170 2.94 -5.55 0.08
C GLN A 170 4.25 -4.75 0.13
N ARG A 171 5.37 -5.41 0.43
CA ARG A 171 6.71 -4.82 0.42
C ARG A 171 7.28 -4.65 -0.99
N LEU A 172 6.94 -5.56 -1.91
CA LEU A 172 7.45 -5.54 -3.30
C LEU A 172 6.40 -5.07 -4.32
N ILE A 173 5.15 -5.50 -4.17
CA ILE A 173 4.05 -5.13 -5.07
C ILE A 173 2.82 -4.84 -4.21
N SER A 174 2.40 -3.58 -4.22
CA SER A 174 1.24 -3.11 -3.48
C SER A 174 0.28 -2.32 -4.36
N VAL A 175 -0.86 -1.96 -3.80
CA VAL A 175 -1.76 -0.96 -4.40
C VAL A 175 -1.36 0.48 -4.07
N ARG A 176 -0.37 0.68 -3.17
CA ARG A 176 0.03 1.99 -2.63
C ARG A 176 -1.16 2.76 -2.01
N GLU A 177 -1.67 2.25 -0.89
CA GLU A 177 -2.82 2.86 -0.19
C GLU A 177 -2.57 4.29 0.32
N LEU A 178 -1.32 4.55 0.72
CA LEU A 178 -0.82 5.87 1.09
C LEU A 178 0.30 6.24 0.10
N PRO A 179 0.50 7.53 -0.20
CA PRO A 179 -0.12 8.69 0.44
C PRO A 179 -1.56 8.97 -0.04
N ASN A 180 -1.85 8.96 -1.35
CA ASN A 180 -3.20 9.20 -1.85
C ASN A 180 -3.53 8.34 -3.08
N ASN A 181 -2.75 8.52 -4.14
CA ASN A 181 -2.98 7.94 -5.46
C ASN A 181 -2.49 6.48 -5.51
N ARG A 182 -3.46 5.55 -5.56
CA ARG A 182 -3.19 4.11 -5.71
C ARG A 182 -2.60 3.84 -7.09
N GLN A 183 -1.89 2.73 -7.22
CA GLN A 183 -1.20 2.36 -8.46
C GLN A 183 -1.82 1.14 -9.14
N SER A 184 -1.82 1.16 -10.46
CA SER A 184 -2.35 0.09 -11.31
C SER A 184 -1.35 -0.31 -12.40
N PHE A 185 -1.68 -1.41 -13.06
CA PHE A 185 -0.84 -2.03 -14.07
C PHE A 185 -1.70 -2.47 -15.25
N ASP A 186 -1.25 -2.16 -16.47
CA ASP A 186 -1.86 -2.62 -17.71
C ASP A 186 -1.24 -3.96 -18.10
N GLY A 187 -2.04 -5.02 -18.31
CA GLY A 187 -1.50 -6.26 -18.85
C GLY A 187 -2.34 -7.50 -18.65
N LEU A 188 -1.65 -8.64 -18.66
CA LEU A 188 -2.24 -9.96 -18.51
C LEU A 188 -1.81 -10.57 -17.17
N LYS A 189 -2.77 -11.15 -16.47
CA LYS A 189 -2.54 -11.99 -15.29
C LYS A 189 -3.32 -13.29 -15.45
N THR A 190 -2.73 -14.41 -15.06
CA THR A 190 -3.47 -15.66 -14.83
C THR A 190 -3.24 -16.14 -13.41
N SER A 191 -4.29 -16.71 -12.83
CA SER A 191 -4.30 -17.23 -11.47
C SER A 191 -4.90 -18.62 -11.46
N TRP A 192 -4.29 -19.54 -10.74
CA TRP A 192 -4.89 -20.83 -10.38
C TRP A 192 -4.87 -20.99 -8.87
N ARG A 193 -6.00 -21.36 -8.27
CA ARG A 193 -6.10 -21.51 -6.82
C ARG A 193 -6.93 -22.73 -6.40
N ASN A 194 -6.50 -23.39 -5.35
CA ASN A 194 -7.29 -24.39 -4.62
C ASN A 194 -7.10 -24.22 -3.10
N ASN A 195 -7.53 -25.20 -2.31
CA ASN A 195 -7.47 -25.12 -0.84
C ASN A 195 -6.03 -25.07 -0.26
N LEU A 196 -5.01 -25.41 -1.04
CA LEU A 196 -3.61 -25.49 -0.60
C LEU A 196 -2.70 -24.52 -1.35
N TYR A 197 -2.96 -24.28 -2.63
CA TYR A 197 -2.06 -23.54 -3.50
C TYR A 197 -2.77 -22.35 -4.13
N GLN A 198 -2.05 -21.25 -4.27
CA GLN A 198 -2.38 -20.15 -5.16
C GLN A 198 -1.16 -19.87 -6.03
N PHE A 199 -1.35 -19.89 -7.33
CA PHE A 199 -0.32 -19.63 -8.32
C PHE A 199 -0.77 -18.48 -9.22
N ASP A 200 0.04 -17.44 -9.31
CA ASP A 200 -0.19 -16.28 -10.18
C ASP A 200 0.99 -16.12 -11.14
N MET A 201 0.70 -15.82 -12.41
CA MET A 201 1.69 -15.41 -13.40
C MET A 201 1.19 -14.14 -14.09
N PHE A 202 2.07 -13.17 -14.32
CA PHE A 202 1.69 -11.91 -14.95
C PHE A 202 2.81 -11.29 -15.78
N TYR A 203 2.40 -10.49 -16.76
CA TYR A 203 3.25 -9.58 -17.51
C TYR A 203 2.49 -8.27 -17.71
N THR A 204 3.04 -7.19 -17.19
CA THR A 204 2.35 -5.91 -17.08
C THR A 204 3.26 -4.71 -17.31
N TYR A 205 2.63 -3.58 -17.56
CA TYR A 205 3.21 -2.25 -17.66
C TYR A 205 2.70 -1.42 -16.50
N TYR A 206 3.59 -0.72 -15.79
CA TYR A 206 3.16 0.17 -14.71
C TYR A 206 2.49 1.41 -15.27
N VAL A 207 1.31 1.74 -14.74
CA VAL A 207 0.58 2.96 -15.11
C VAL A 207 1.22 4.13 -14.38
N GLN A 208 1.90 5.00 -15.14
CA GLN A 208 2.51 6.19 -14.60
C GLN A 208 1.47 7.29 -14.45
N ALA A 209 1.14 7.60 -13.21
CA ALA A 209 0.28 8.73 -12.89
C ALA A 209 0.88 10.05 -13.37
N LYS A 210 0.04 10.86 -14.03
CA LYS A 210 0.37 12.21 -14.46
C LYS A 210 -0.64 13.17 -13.86
N LYS A 211 -0.24 14.43 -13.72
CA LYS A 211 -1.18 15.50 -13.41
C LYS A 211 -2.10 15.70 -14.62
N GLY A 212 -3.41 15.78 -14.38
CA GLY A 212 -4.42 15.95 -15.41
C GLY A 212 -5.59 14.98 -15.26
N ILE A 213 -6.38 14.88 -16.34
CA ILE A 213 -7.59 14.08 -16.40
C ILE A 213 -7.45 13.13 -17.60
N PHE A 214 -7.67 11.83 -17.37
CA PHE A 214 -7.66 10.76 -18.39
C PHE A 214 -6.41 10.78 -19.29
N ASN A 215 -5.23 11.00 -18.71
CA ASN A 215 -3.97 11.12 -19.43
C ASN A 215 -2.92 10.08 -19.01
N ASP A 216 -3.29 9.11 -18.17
CA ASP A 216 -2.43 7.99 -17.79
C ASP A 216 -2.44 6.91 -18.89
N ALA A 217 -1.87 7.26 -20.04
CA ALA A 217 -1.77 6.37 -21.18
C ALA A 217 -0.82 5.20 -20.91
N VAL A 218 -1.16 4.05 -21.52
CA VAL A 218 -0.28 2.87 -21.58
C VAL A 218 1.08 3.30 -22.14
N ASN A 219 2.16 2.93 -21.45
CA ASN A 219 3.52 3.18 -21.89
C ASN A 219 4.43 2.03 -21.49
N ASP A 220 5.60 1.93 -22.12
CA ASP A 220 6.52 0.81 -21.92
C ASP A 220 7.75 1.15 -21.06
N ALA A 221 7.72 2.31 -20.39
CA ALA A 221 8.85 2.83 -19.63
C ALA A 221 9.18 1.98 -18.40
N ILE A 222 8.18 1.36 -17.78
CA ILE A 222 8.37 0.42 -16.68
C ILE A 222 7.55 -0.84 -16.92
N ARG A 223 8.24 -1.97 -17.05
CA ARG A 223 7.65 -3.30 -17.26
C ARG A 223 7.86 -4.16 -16.03
N LEU A 224 6.88 -4.96 -15.68
CA LEU A 224 6.89 -5.87 -14.54
C LEU A 224 6.37 -7.23 -14.99
N TRP A 225 7.07 -8.31 -14.65
CA TRP A 225 6.62 -9.67 -14.90
C TRP A 225 7.00 -10.57 -13.74
N GLY A 226 6.28 -11.67 -13.57
CA GLY A 226 6.60 -12.56 -12.46
C GLY A 226 5.71 -13.77 -12.37
N VAL A 227 6.15 -14.65 -11.46
CA VAL A 227 5.40 -15.81 -10.98
C VAL A 227 5.40 -15.78 -9.46
N TYR A 228 4.26 -16.11 -8.86
CA TYR A 228 4.06 -16.10 -7.42
C TYR A 228 3.31 -17.36 -7.00
N LEU A 229 3.86 -18.12 -6.08
CA LEU A 229 3.28 -19.34 -5.54
C LEU A 229 3.11 -19.22 -4.03
N THR A 230 1.87 -19.26 -3.54
CA THR A 230 1.58 -19.46 -2.12
C THR A 230 1.17 -20.91 -1.87
N ARG A 231 1.81 -21.54 -0.91
CA ARG A 231 1.43 -22.84 -0.34
C ARG A 231 0.97 -22.63 1.10
N ASN A 232 -0.31 -22.89 1.35
CA ASN A 232 -0.92 -22.87 2.66
C ASN A 232 -0.84 -24.26 3.33
N LYS A 233 -1.01 -24.29 4.65
CA LYS A 233 -1.02 -25.51 5.48
C LYS A 233 0.27 -26.34 5.38
N VAL A 234 1.42 -25.68 5.27
CA VAL A 234 2.73 -26.33 5.39
C VAL A 234 2.92 -26.79 6.84
N PRO A 235 3.30 -28.07 7.11
CA PRO A 235 3.61 -28.53 8.45
C PRO A 235 4.65 -27.61 9.11
N VAL A 236 4.45 -27.28 10.39
CA VAL A 236 5.26 -26.33 11.19
C VAL A 236 5.19 -24.87 10.71
N LEU A 237 5.53 -24.59 9.45
CA LEU A 237 5.70 -23.23 8.89
C LEU A 237 4.39 -22.52 8.52
N LYS A 238 3.27 -23.25 8.50
CA LYS A 238 1.91 -22.78 8.18
C LYS A 238 1.73 -22.31 6.73
N ASN A 239 2.38 -21.23 6.30
CA ASN A 239 2.24 -20.71 4.94
C ASN A 239 3.60 -20.27 4.40
N ILE A 240 3.82 -20.55 3.12
CA ILE A 240 5.04 -20.18 2.39
C ILE A 240 4.64 -19.53 1.07
N ASP A 241 5.25 -18.39 0.76
CA ASP A 241 5.25 -17.82 -0.58
C ASP A 241 6.63 -18.02 -1.22
N LEU A 242 6.67 -18.37 -2.51
CA LEU A 242 7.86 -18.42 -3.35
C LEU A 242 7.59 -17.61 -4.61
N TYR A 243 8.52 -16.75 -5.01
CA TYR A 243 8.28 -15.89 -6.17
C TYR A 243 9.55 -15.52 -6.93
N TYR A 244 9.33 -15.23 -8.20
CA TYR A 244 10.28 -14.57 -9.08
C TYR A 244 9.61 -13.33 -9.68
N LEU A 245 10.30 -12.18 -9.63
CA LEU A 245 9.83 -10.90 -10.16
C LEU A 245 10.92 -10.26 -11.02
N GLY A 246 10.59 -9.89 -12.26
CA GLY A 246 11.45 -9.11 -13.14
C GLY A 246 10.89 -7.71 -13.34
N ILE A 247 11.75 -6.70 -13.28
CA ILE A 247 11.43 -5.32 -13.64
C ILE A 247 12.41 -4.83 -14.71
N ARG A 248 11.89 -4.04 -15.65
CA ARG A 248 12.71 -3.23 -16.55
C ARG A 248 12.25 -1.78 -16.44
N LYS A 249 13.16 -0.88 -16.09
CA LYS A 249 12.96 0.57 -16.20
C LYS A 249 13.82 1.12 -17.32
N GLN A 250 13.25 1.93 -18.22
CA GLN A 250 14.03 2.62 -19.25
C GLN A 250 15.05 3.58 -18.63
N GLN A 251 14.68 4.23 -17.52
CA GLN A 251 15.54 5.10 -16.74
C GLN A 251 15.32 4.84 -15.24
N ALA A 252 16.41 4.68 -14.50
CA ALA A 252 16.46 4.63 -13.05
C ALA A 252 17.62 5.51 -12.55
N VAL A 253 17.53 5.97 -11.31
CA VAL A 253 18.54 6.83 -10.67
C VAL A 253 18.90 6.21 -9.33
N PHE A 254 20.19 6.05 -9.09
CA PHE A 254 20.80 5.64 -7.82
C PHE A 254 22.01 6.56 -7.55
N VAL A 255 22.63 6.46 -6.38
CA VAL A 255 23.84 7.25 -6.07
C VAL A 255 24.96 7.01 -7.10
N ASN A 256 25.05 5.80 -7.67
CA ASN A 256 26.00 5.44 -8.73
C ASN A 256 25.71 6.11 -10.10
N GLY A 257 24.60 6.82 -10.25
CA GLY A 257 24.26 7.57 -11.45
C GLY A 257 22.87 7.24 -12.01
N SER A 258 22.74 7.35 -13.33
CA SER A 258 21.46 7.28 -14.03
C SER A 258 21.58 6.36 -15.24
N GLY A 259 20.62 5.44 -15.42
CA GLY A 259 20.66 4.50 -16.55
C GLY A 259 19.49 3.54 -16.61
N ARG A 260 19.47 2.70 -17.65
CA ARG A 260 18.48 1.64 -17.79
C ARG A 260 18.68 0.58 -16.71
N GLU A 261 17.59 0.12 -16.11
CA GLU A 261 17.58 -0.96 -15.13
C GLU A 261 16.87 -2.19 -15.70
N LEU A 262 17.54 -3.34 -15.63
CA LEU A 262 16.93 -4.66 -15.80
C LEU A 262 17.27 -5.46 -14.55
N ARG A 263 16.28 -5.68 -13.70
CA ARG A 263 16.47 -6.32 -12.41
C ARG A 263 15.53 -7.51 -12.27
N HIS A 264 16.07 -8.58 -11.72
CA HIS A 264 15.38 -9.80 -11.37
C HIS A 264 15.45 -9.98 -9.86
N SER A 265 14.39 -10.51 -9.27
CA SER A 265 14.27 -10.77 -7.84
C SER A 265 13.75 -12.19 -7.64
N VAL A 266 14.35 -12.92 -6.71
CA VAL A 266 13.81 -14.18 -6.19
C VAL A 266 13.62 -14.00 -4.69
N GLY A 267 12.50 -14.47 -4.17
CA GLY A 267 12.24 -14.35 -2.74
C GLY A 267 11.32 -15.43 -2.19
N THR A 268 11.34 -15.52 -0.87
CA THR A 268 10.50 -16.41 -0.09
C THR A 268 9.92 -15.66 1.10
N ARG A 269 8.68 -16.00 1.47
CA ARG A 269 8.02 -15.47 2.66
C ARG A 269 7.41 -16.60 3.47
N ILE A 270 7.61 -16.61 4.78
CA ILE A 270 7.04 -17.59 5.71
C ILE A 270 6.17 -16.84 6.71
N TRP A 271 4.89 -17.20 6.82
CA TRP A 271 3.95 -16.38 7.57
C TRP A 271 2.81 -17.13 8.27
N GLN A 272 2.36 -16.58 9.40
CA GLN A 272 1.18 -16.98 10.17
C GLN A 272 0.55 -15.74 10.82
N ASN A 273 -0.76 -15.57 10.66
CA ASN A 273 -1.52 -14.42 11.17
C ASN A 273 -2.84 -14.80 11.90
N LYS A 274 -3.09 -16.09 12.14
CA LYS A 274 -4.32 -16.60 12.80
C LYS A 274 -4.07 -17.33 14.11
N ALA A 275 -3.01 -16.97 14.81
CA ALA A 275 -2.66 -17.52 16.13
C ALA A 275 -2.23 -16.38 17.06
N ASP A 276 -2.12 -16.66 18.36
CA ASP A 276 -1.60 -15.68 19.31
C ASP A 276 -0.17 -15.27 18.91
N TRP A 277 0.69 -16.25 18.61
CA TRP A 277 1.96 -16.01 17.94
C TRP A 277 1.77 -15.83 16.43
N GLN A 278 2.17 -14.66 15.94
CA GLN A 278 2.15 -14.31 14.52
C GLN A 278 3.57 -14.00 14.06
N TYR A 279 3.85 -14.34 12.81
CA TYR A 279 5.13 -14.03 12.18
C TYR A 279 4.97 -13.79 10.70
N ASP A 280 5.86 -12.96 10.15
CA ASP A 280 6.02 -12.69 8.73
C ASP A 280 7.52 -12.48 8.48
N LEU A 281 8.16 -13.49 7.89
CA LEU A 281 9.58 -13.51 7.59
C LEU A 281 9.74 -13.52 6.08
N GLU A 282 10.48 -12.58 5.50
CA GLU A 282 10.65 -12.46 4.06
C GLU A 282 12.11 -12.19 3.70
N GLY A 283 12.61 -12.86 2.66
CA GLY A 283 13.96 -12.68 2.15
C GLY A 283 13.95 -12.58 0.64
N VAL A 284 14.71 -11.64 0.08
CA VAL A 284 14.75 -11.37 -1.36
C VAL A 284 16.18 -11.15 -1.79
N TYR A 285 16.57 -11.77 -2.90
CA TYR A 285 17.83 -11.49 -3.58
C TYR A 285 17.55 -10.94 -4.98
N GLN A 286 18.34 -9.95 -5.39
CA GLN A 286 18.19 -9.25 -6.66
C GLN A 286 19.48 -9.26 -7.48
N TRP A 287 19.34 -9.52 -8.77
CA TRP A 287 20.43 -9.51 -9.75
C TRP A 287 20.01 -8.86 -11.06
N GLY A 288 20.98 -8.59 -11.95
CA GLY A 288 20.73 -8.00 -13.26
C GLY A 288 21.72 -6.88 -13.60
N LYS A 289 21.25 -5.86 -14.31
CA LYS A 289 22.07 -4.74 -14.80
C LYS A 289 21.43 -3.39 -14.54
N PHE A 290 22.25 -2.42 -14.15
CA PHE A 290 21.91 -1.00 -14.07
C PHE A 290 22.98 -0.21 -14.82
N GLY A 291 22.65 0.30 -16.01
CA GLY A 291 23.67 0.86 -16.91
C GLY A 291 24.79 -0.16 -17.16
N ALA A 292 26.04 0.23 -16.87
CA ALA A 292 27.21 -0.65 -16.93
C ALA A 292 27.38 -1.57 -15.70
N HIS A 293 26.70 -1.26 -14.58
CA HIS A 293 26.88 -1.95 -13.30
C HIS A 293 26.10 -3.28 -13.24
N THR A 294 26.67 -4.24 -12.52
CA THR A 294 26.02 -5.51 -12.18
C THR A 294 25.28 -5.39 -10.86
N ILE A 295 23.99 -5.72 -10.86
CA ILE A 295 23.16 -5.67 -9.65
C ILE A 295 23.46 -6.91 -8.80
N SER A 296 23.69 -6.71 -7.50
CA SER A 296 23.67 -7.76 -6.48
C SER A 296 23.19 -7.13 -5.17
N ALA A 297 21.88 -7.19 -4.93
CA ALA A 297 21.23 -6.55 -3.79
C ALA A 297 20.30 -7.54 -3.09
N TRP A 298 19.91 -7.25 -1.85
CA TRP A 298 19.06 -8.13 -1.06
C TRP A 298 18.32 -7.37 0.05
N THR A 299 17.27 -7.99 0.54
CA THR A 299 16.62 -7.58 1.79
C THR A 299 16.23 -8.81 2.61
N ALA A 300 16.22 -8.65 3.93
CA ALA A 300 15.66 -9.60 4.87
C ALA A 300 14.78 -8.86 5.88
N SER A 301 13.56 -9.32 6.05
CA SER A 301 12.55 -8.75 6.94
C SER A 301 12.04 -9.76 7.94
N ALA A 302 11.82 -9.32 9.18
CA ALA A 302 11.10 -10.09 10.18
C ALA A 302 10.06 -9.20 10.85
N ASN A 303 8.83 -9.70 10.97
CA ASN A 303 7.82 -9.18 11.87
C ASN A 303 7.34 -10.33 12.74
N VAL A 304 7.46 -10.21 14.06
CA VAL A 304 6.99 -11.21 15.03
C VAL A 304 6.14 -10.51 16.06
N SER A 305 4.98 -11.08 16.37
CA SER A 305 4.08 -10.51 17.38
C SER A 305 3.35 -11.58 18.18
N HIS A 306 2.88 -11.16 19.35
CA HIS A 306 2.07 -11.96 20.25
C HIS A 306 0.80 -11.22 20.68
N SER A 307 -0.35 -11.83 20.45
CA SER A 307 -1.66 -11.34 20.87
C SER A 307 -2.04 -11.92 22.24
N PHE A 308 -2.31 -11.06 23.22
CA PHE A 308 -2.79 -11.47 24.55
C PHE A 308 -4.31 -11.40 24.61
N SER A 309 -4.97 -12.35 23.92
CA SER A 309 -6.41 -12.39 23.72
C SER A 309 -7.26 -12.45 25.01
N SER A 310 -6.67 -12.91 26.12
CA SER A 310 -7.32 -13.03 27.44
C SER A 310 -7.33 -11.74 28.28
N VAL A 311 -6.56 -10.73 27.90
CA VAL A 311 -6.51 -9.44 28.59
C VAL A 311 -7.59 -8.51 28.02
N LYS A 312 -8.22 -7.69 28.87
CA LYS A 312 -9.37 -6.83 28.49
C LYS A 312 -9.11 -5.97 27.25
N THR A 313 -7.92 -5.39 27.11
CA THR A 313 -7.51 -4.55 25.98
C THR A 313 -6.91 -5.34 24.81
N LYS A 314 -6.82 -6.67 24.92
CA LYS A 314 -6.25 -7.58 23.91
C LYS A 314 -4.95 -7.06 23.30
N PRO A 315 -3.92 -6.73 24.12
CA PRO A 315 -2.70 -6.13 23.61
C PRO A 315 -2.03 -7.05 22.61
N VAL A 316 -1.52 -6.47 21.53
CA VAL A 316 -0.60 -7.12 20.60
C VAL A 316 0.74 -6.46 20.78
N LEU A 317 1.75 -7.23 21.19
CA LEU A 317 3.14 -6.77 21.25
C LEU A 317 3.87 -7.32 20.03
N GLY A 318 4.60 -6.48 19.30
CA GLY A 318 5.35 -6.94 18.15
C GLY A 318 6.67 -6.22 17.96
N LEU A 319 7.52 -6.84 17.16
CA LEU A 319 8.82 -6.34 16.75
C LEU A 319 8.96 -6.57 15.25
N LYS A 320 9.27 -5.50 14.52
CA LYS A 320 9.76 -5.60 13.15
C LYS A 320 11.24 -5.27 13.11
N ALA A 321 11.95 -5.88 12.18
CA ALA A 321 13.33 -5.56 11.90
C ALA A 321 13.64 -5.82 10.43
N GLU A 322 14.48 -4.96 9.85
CA GLU A 322 14.87 -5.06 8.45
C GLU A 322 16.37 -4.92 8.28
N LEU A 323 16.87 -5.64 7.28
CA LEU A 323 18.23 -5.50 6.76
C LEU A 323 18.12 -5.36 5.25
N ILE A 324 18.44 -4.17 4.75
CA ILE A 324 18.22 -3.78 3.36
C ILE A 324 19.54 -3.31 2.78
N SER A 325 20.03 -3.99 1.74
CA SER A 325 21.34 -3.68 1.18
C SER A 325 21.39 -2.28 0.57
N GLY A 326 22.53 -1.62 0.76
CA GLY A 326 22.92 -0.39 0.10
C GLY A 326 24.26 -0.58 -0.60
N ASP A 327 24.60 0.36 -1.48
CA ASP A 327 25.83 0.31 -2.24
C ASP A 327 27.07 0.33 -1.34
N LYS A 328 28.06 -0.52 -1.64
CA LYS A 328 29.23 -0.72 -0.77
C LYS A 328 30.43 0.09 -1.19
N ASN A 329 30.50 0.51 -2.44
CA ASN A 329 31.64 1.20 -3.00
C ASN A 329 31.22 1.98 -4.24
N ILE A 330 31.13 3.31 -4.11
CA ILE A 330 30.79 4.16 -5.25
C ILE A 330 31.92 4.09 -6.28
N GLY A 331 31.56 3.78 -7.52
CA GLY A 331 32.48 3.77 -8.65
C GLY A 331 33.05 2.40 -9.02
N ASP A 332 32.69 1.34 -8.29
CA ASP A 332 32.93 -0.03 -8.76
C ASP A 332 31.92 -0.45 -9.86
N ASP A 333 32.05 -1.68 -10.36
CA ASP A 333 31.20 -2.23 -11.41
C ASP A 333 29.89 -2.85 -10.88
N ARG A 334 29.51 -2.57 -9.62
CA ARG A 334 28.36 -3.17 -8.95
C ARG A 334 27.35 -2.11 -8.48
N LEU A 335 26.12 -2.58 -8.28
CA LEU A 335 25.09 -1.85 -7.56
C LEU A 335 24.54 -2.79 -6.48
N ASN A 336 24.77 -2.45 -5.21
CA ASN A 336 24.25 -3.22 -4.08
C ASN A 336 22.98 -2.60 -3.46
N THR A 337 22.51 -1.45 -3.95
CA THR A 337 21.26 -0.85 -3.48
C THR A 337 20.06 -1.71 -3.87
N PHE A 338 19.30 -2.11 -2.86
CA PHE A 338 18.04 -2.83 -3.04
C PHE A 338 16.97 -1.93 -3.64
N ASN A 339 16.12 -2.50 -4.50
CA ASN A 339 15.00 -1.81 -5.11
C ASN A 339 13.69 -2.52 -4.70
N PRO A 340 12.81 -1.89 -3.90
CA PRO A 340 11.53 -2.48 -3.47
C PRO A 340 10.48 -2.60 -4.58
N LEU A 341 10.80 -2.22 -5.82
CA LEU A 341 9.91 -2.26 -6.98
C LEU A 341 8.72 -1.31 -6.83
N PHE A 342 7.62 -1.76 -6.24
CA PHE A 342 6.34 -1.06 -6.13
C PHE A 342 5.77 -1.17 -4.70
N PRO A 343 6.53 -0.73 -3.68
CA PRO A 343 6.17 -0.91 -2.27
C PRO A 343 4.91 -0.15 -1.87
N ARG A 344 4.35 -0.51 -0.72
CA ARG A 344 3.40 0.34 0.00
C ARG A 344 4.08 1.67 0.39
N GLY A 345 3.34 2.78 0.36
CA GLY A 345 3.90 4.08 0.74
C GLY A 345 4.28 4.17 2.22
N ALA A 346 3.35 3.82 3.12
CA ALA A 346 3.61 3.76 4.56
C ALA A 346 4.38 2.50 4.96
N TYR A 347 5.65 2.43 4.56
CA TYR A 347 6.48 1.26 4.74
C TYR A 347 6.93 1.09 6.20
N PHE A 348 7.46 2.16 6.79
CA PHE A 348 7.98 2.27 8.17
C PHE A 348 7.10 3.17 9.05
N GLY A 349 5.79 3.11 8.81
CA GLY A 349 4.84 4.02 9.41
C GLY A 349 4.34 5.08 8.44
N LEU A 350 3.44 5.93 8.93
CA LEU A 350 2.53 6.71 8.10
C LEU A 350 3.17 7.94 7.49
N ALA A 351 4.12 8.53 8.20
CA ALA A 351 4.87 9.67 7.71
C ALA A 351 5.68 9.34 6.44
N ALA A 352 5.94 8.04 6.19
CA ALA A 352 6.56 7.53 4.96
C ALA A 352 7.84 8.28 4.55
N LEU A 353 8.59 8.78 5.54
CA LEU A 353 9.74 9.68 5.36
C LEU A 353 10.93 9.00 4.68
N ILE A 354 11.10 7.70 4.94
CA ILE A 354 12.24 6.90 4.48
C ILE A 354 11.68 5.67 3.74
N GLY A 355 12.34 5.31 2.65
CA GLY A 355 12.06 4.13 1.85
C GLY A 355 13.03 2.98 2.10
N PRO A 356 12.66 1.76 1.68
CA PRO A 356 13.43 0.55 1.96
C PRO A 356 14.60 0.39 0.99
N ALA A 357 15.65 1.21 1.14
CA ALA A 357 16.93 1.06 0.43
C ALA A 357 18.08 1.57 1.31
N ASN A 358 19.19 0.83 1.35
CA ASN A 358 20.34 1.12 2.23
C ASN A 358 19.96 1.30 3.72
N LEU A 359 19.18 0.38 4.29
CA LEU A 359 18.55 0.58 5.59
C LEU A 359 18.75 -0.61 6.53
N ILE A 360 18.92 -0.31 7.81
CA ILE A 360 18.67 -1.21 8.94
C ILE A 360 17.63 -0.52 9.81
N ASP A 361 16.61 -1.25 10.23
CA ASP A 361 15.66 -0.75 11.23
C ASP A 361 15.27 -1.78 12.28
N VAL A 362 14.84 -1.26 13.44
CA VAL A 362 14.26 -2.03 14.54
C VAL A 362 13.05 -1.25 15.04
N HIS A 363 11.89 -1.90 14.96
CA HIS A 363 10.58 -1.27 15.06
C HIS A 363 9.66 -2.03 16.01
N PRO A 364 9.85 -1.93 17.35
CA PRO A 364 8.87 -2.39 18.32
C PRO A 364 7.55 -1.63 18.21
N TYR A 365 6.45 -2.34 18.46
CA TYR A 365 5.12 -1.74 18.46
C TYR A 365 4.16 -2.44 19.43
N ILE A 366 3.11 -1.72 19.81
CA ILE A 366 1.98 -2.23 20.59
C ILE A 366 0.66 -1.75 19.99
N GLU A 367 -0.32 -2.64 19.96
CA GLU A 367 -1.70 -2.33 19.57
C GLU A 367 -2.66 -2.73 20.69
N LEU A 368 -3.60 -1.86 21.05
CA LEU A 368 -4.61 -2.06 22.08
C LEU A 368 -6.02 -1.87 21.51
N ALA A 369 -6.93 -2.78 21.82
CA ALA A 369 -8.38 -2.57 21.69
C ALA A 369 -8.88 -1.81 22.94
N VAL A 370 -8.86 -0.47 22.87
CA VAL A 370 -9.22 0.42 23.98
C VAL A 370 -10.72 0.32 24.31
N ALA A 371 -11.56 0.22 23.27
CA ALA A 371 -13.00 -0.03 23.39
C ALA A 371 -13.52 -0.85 22.21
N LYS A 372 -14.83 -1.15 22.18
CA LYS A 372 -15.47 -2.08 21.23
C LYS A 372 -15.15 -1.79 19.75
N ASP A 373 -14.95 -0.53 19.39
CA ASP A 373 -14.69 -0.10 18.01
C ASP A 373 -13.53 0.91 17.94
N LEU A 374 -12.75 1.02 19.02
CA LEU A 374 -11.66 1.98 19.18
C LEU A 374 -10.36 1.23 19.48
N SER A 375 -9.37 1.42 18.63
CA SER A 375 -8.02 0.89 18.81
C SER A 375 -7.00 2.01 18.91
N TRP A 376 -5.97 1.75 19.70
CA TRP A 376 -4.78 2.58 19.81
C TRP A 376 -3.57 1.77 19.37
N GLN A 377 -2.72 2.38 18.56
CA GLN A 377 -1.49 1.76 18.06
C GLN A 377 -0.35 2.73 18.30
N THR A 378 0.78 2.24 18.81
CA THR A 378 2.01 3.02 18.87
C THR A 378 3.20 2.15 18.50
N ASP A 379 4.15 2.78 17.83
CA ASP A 379 5.35 2.15 17.35
C ASP A 379 6.55 3.08 17.52
N TYR A 380 7.72 2.51 17.73
CA TYR A 380 8.98 3.25 17.86
C TYR A 380 10.01 2.63 16.93
N ASP A 381 10.47 3.37 15.95
CA ASP A 381 11.37 2.90 14.90
C ASP A 381 12.73 3.58 15.00
N VAL A 382 13.82 2.83 14.81
CA VAL A 382 15.18 3.37 14.84
C VAL A 382 15.90 2.97 13.55
N PHE A 383 16.45 3.97 12.87
CA PHE A 383 16.96 3.83 11.50
C PHE A 383 18.47 4.04 11.43
N TRP A 384 19.14 3.14 10.72
CA TRP A 384 20.54 3.28 10.34
C TRP A 384 20.73 3.02 8.85
N ARG A 385 21.72 3.69 8.25
CA ARG A 385 22.20 3.31 6.93
C ARG A 385 22.93 1.98 7.01
N LYS A 386 22.62 1.07 6.07
CA LYS A 386 23.31 -0.22 5.97
C LYS A 386 24.77 -0.07 5.53
N SER A 387 25.03 0.93 4.68
CA SER A 387 26.31 1.34 4.12
C SER A 387 26.45 2.86 4.16
N ILE A 388 27.64 3.36 4.46
CA ILE A 388 27.94 4.81 4.45
C ILE A 388 28.23 5.34 3.04
N GLU A 389 28.60 4.43 2.13
CA GLU A 389 28.87 4.68 0.70
C GLU A 389 27.59 4.81 -0.14
N ASP A 390 26.42 4.88 0.51
CA ASP A 390 25.15 5.05 -0.18
C ASP A 390 24.28 6.04 0.61
N GLY A 391 23.28 6.60 -0.07
CA GLY A 391 22.36 7.59 0.47
C GLY A 391 21.21 6.97 1.27
N ILE A 392 20.24 7.81 1.62
CA ILE A 392 18.90 7.34 1.99
C ILE A 392 17.92 7.72 0.89
N TYR A 393 16.87 6.92 0.78
CA TYR A 393 15.91 7.01 -0.31
C TYR A 393 14.50 7.17 0.23
N GLY A 394 13.61 7.77 -0.56
CA GLY A 394 12.17 7.75 -0.30
C GLY A 394 11.52 6.42 -0.73
N PRO A 395 10.23 6.17 -0.41
CA PRO A 395 9.54 4.93 -0.77
C PRO A 395 9.54 4.60 -2.27
N ASN A 396 9.65 5.61 -3.14
CA ASN A 396 9.77 5.47 -4.59
C ASN A 396 11.23 5.27 -5.07
N VAL A 397 12.19 5.11 -4.15
CA VAL A 397 13.63 5.02 -4.40
C VAL A 397 14.22 6.32 -4.98
N ALA A 398 13.58 7.47 -4.78
CA ALA A 398 14.22 8.75 -5.04
C ALA A 398 15.26 9.01 -3.95
N ILE A 399 16.46 9.46 -4.34
CA ILE A 399 17.50 9.86 -3.38
C ILE A 399 17.00 11.08 -2.62
N ILE A 400 17.03 11.01 -1.29
CA ILE A 400 16.73 12.15 -0.41
C ILE A 400 18.04 12.86 -0.07
N TYR A 401 18.97 12.13 0.55
CA TYR A 401 20.33 12.58 0.82
C TYR A 401 21.32 11.57 0.25
N PRO A 402 22.42 12.02 -0.38
CA PRO A 402 23.43 11.15 -0.97
C PRO A 402 24.39 10.56 0.09
N ALA A 403 25.37 9.79 -0.37
CA ALA A 403 26.52 9.40 0.45
C ALA A 403 27.43 10.61 0.80
N GLY A 404 28.60 10.35 1.38
CA GLY A 404 29.63 11.39 1.65
C GLY A 404 29.68 11.89 3.10
N VAL A 405 28.92 11.27 3.99
CA VAL A 405 28.92 11.54 5.43
C VAL A 405 29.30 10.26 6.17
N ASP A 406 30.21 10.33 7.16
CA ASP A 406 30.61 9.16 7.97
C ASP A 406 29.73 8.98 9.22
N ALA A 407 28.42 8.84 8.99
CA ALA A 407 27.45 8.61 10.07
C ALA A 407 26.37 7.63 9.64
N LYS A 408 26.19 6.53 10.39
CA LYS A 408 25.13 5.55 10.06
C LYS A 408 23.76 5.91 10.60
N HIS A 409 23.69 6.51 11.80
CA HIS A 409 22.43 6.76 12.48
C HIS A 409 21.61 7.85 11.75
N ILE A 410 20.47 7.44 11.18
CA ILE A 410 19.56 8.32 10.43
C ILE A 410 18.66 9.05 11.41
N GLY A 411 18.06 8.34 12.38
CA GLY A 411 17.16 8.92 13.36
C GLY A 411 16.25 7.90 14.01
N GLN A 412 15.28 8.41 14.77
CA GLN A 412 14.31 7.62 15.52
C GLN A 412 12.92 8.21 15.30
N GLN A 413 11.89 7.39 15.30
CA GLN A 413 10.52 7.81 15.06
C GLN A 413 9.58 7.21 16.10
N LEU A 414 8.76 8.03 16.74
CA LEU A 414 7.59 7.59 17.49
C LEU A 414 6.33 7.83 16.66
N GLY A 415 5.65 6.76 16.27
CA GLY A 415 4.34 6.80 15.63
C GLY A 415 3.23 6.43 16.63
N THR A 416 2.10 7.14 16.58
CA THR A 416 0.90 6.76 17.32
C THR A 416 -0.36 7.07 16.52
N ALA A 417 -1.36 6.20 16.61
CA ALA A 417 -2.65 6.40 15.98
C ALA A 417 -3.81 5.91 16.87
N LEU A 418 -4.92 6.64 16.84
CA LEU A 418 -6.22 6.20 17.34
C LEU A 418 -7.12 5.95 16.14
N VAL A 419 -7.71 4.76 16.07
CA VAL A 419 -8.61 4.35 14.98
C VAL A 419 -9.97 3.98 15.57
N TYR A 420 -11.00 4.71 15.17
CA TYR A 420 -12.39 4.46 15.53
C TYR A 420 -13.18 3.99 14.30
N ALA A 421 -13.76 2.79 14.36
CA ALA A 421 -14.48 2.18 13.26
C ALA A 421 -15.84 1.65 13.75
N PRO A 422 -16.85 2.53 13.96
CA PRO A 422 -18.14 2.15 14.57
C PRO A 422 -18.94 1.13 13.74
N ASN A 423 -18.60 1.00 12.46
CA ASN A 423 -19.10 -0.02 11.55
C ASN A 423 -18.11 -0.17 10.39
N GLN A 424 -18.41 -1.05 9.44
CA GLN A 424 -17.53 -1.30 8.29
C GLN A 424 -17.49 -0.16 7.25
N PHE A 425 -18.49 0.72 7.24
CA PHE A 425 -18.61 1.80 6.27
C PHE A 425 -17.76 3.00 6.66
N LEU A 426 -17.66 3.32 7.95
CA LEU A 426 -16.99 4.51 8.46
C LEU A 426 -15.75 4.15 9.29
N SER A 427 -14.62 4.78 8.97
CA SER A 427 -13.42 4.79 9.81
C SER A 427 -12.92 6.21 10.01
N LEU A 428 -12.64 6.56 11.27
CA LEU A 428 -11.98 7.78 11.69
C LEU A 428 -10.61 7.43 12.26
N ARG A 429 -9.60 8.23 11.93
CA ARG A 429 -8.25 8.04 12.43
C ARG A 429 -7.61 9.36 12.79
N GLY A 430 -7.06 9.45 13.99
CA GLY A 430 -6.10 10.49 14.37
C GLY A 430 -4.71 9.89 14.46
N GLU A 431 -3.72 10.56 13.92
CA GLU A 431 -2.33 10.09 13.91
C GLU A 431 -1.35 11.20 14.26
N PHE A 432 -0.26 10.80 14.90
CA PHE A 432 0.85 11.67 15.27
C PHE A 432 2.16 10.93 15.03
N THR A 433 3.15 11.65 14.52
CA THR A 433 4.51 11.14 14.35
C THR A 433 5.50 12.19 14.79
N TRP A 434 6.43 11.79 15.64
CA TRP A 434 7.62 12.57 15.96
C TRP A 434 8.84 11.83 15.44
N PHE A 435 9.66 12.51 14.66
CA PHE A 435 10.93 11.99 14.16
C PHE A 435 12.07 12.82 14.74
N ASN A 436 13.00 12.17 15.44
CA ASN A 436 14.23 12.77 15.93
C ASN A 436 15.37 12.54 14.94
N ALA A 437 15.98 13.62 14.46
CA ALA A 437 17.04 13.54 13.46
C ALA A 437 18.37 13.05 14.06
N GLY A 438 18.93 11.99 13.47
CA GLY A 438 20.22 11.43 13.81
C GLY A 438 21.40 12.19 13.20
N ALA A 439 22.61 11.71 13.46
CA ALA A 439 23.85 12.34 13.04
C ALA A 439 23.96 12.48 11.52
N TYR A 440 23.49 11.48 10.76
CA TYR A 440 23.54 11.51 9.30
C TYR A 440 22.72 12.67 8.73
N LEU A 441 21.48 12.85 9.18
CA LEU A 441 20.60 13.93 8.70
C LEU A 441 21.13 15.31 9.11
N LYS A 442 21.65 15.44 10.33
CA LYS A 442 22.28 16.68 10.84
C LYS A 442 23.54 17.09 10.10
N GLN A 443 24.23 16.14 9.46
CA GLN A 443 25.42 16.40 8.67
C GLN A 443 25.12 16.52 7.16
N SER A 444 23.99 15.98 6.70
CA SER A 444 23.59 15.98 5.28
C SER A 444 22.67 17.13 4.88
N GLY A 445 21.95 17.73 5.83
CA GLY A 445 20.98 18.80 5.59
C GLY A 445 20.67 19.60 6.87
N ALA A 446 19.49 20.23 6.95
CA ALA A 446 19.11 21.00 8.14
C ALA A 446 18.97 20.15 9.42
N GLY A 447 18.65 18.86 9.28
CA GLY A 447 18.66 17.88 10.38
C GLY A 447 17.74 18.23 11.55
N LYS A 448 16.60 18.87 11.28
CA LYS A 448 15.59 19.18 12.28
C LYS A 448 14.66 18.00 12.52
N ASP A 449 14.17 17.92 13.74
CA ASP A 449 13.11 16.97 14.10
C ASP A 449 11.81 17.29 13.37
N ILE A 450 11.10 16.24 12.93
CA ILE A 450 9.81 16.36 12.27
C ILE A 450 8.70 16.10 13.28
N LEU A 451 7.65 16.91 13.22
CA LEU A 451 6.38 16.61 13.87
C LEU A 451 5.30 16.57 12.81
N MET A 452 4.56 15.48 12.75
CA MET A 452 3.41 15.31 11.87
C MET A 452 2.18 15.01 12.73
N ALA A 453 1.09 15.72 12.48
CA ALA A 453 -0.23 15.37 12.98
C ALA A 453 -1.17 15.17 11.79
N GLY A 454 -2.00 14.14 11.86
CA GLY A 454 -2.91 13.77 10.80
C GLY A 454 -4.29 13.41 11.33
N ALA A 455 -5.32 13.71 10.54
CA ALA A 455 -6.68 13.24 10.77
C ALA A 455 -7.24 12.69 9.45
N THR A 456 -7.80 11.48 9.48
CA THR A 456 -8.37 10.81 8.32
C THR A 456 -9.82 10.40 8.61
N VAL A 457 -10.69 10.66 7.64
CA VAL A 457 -12.06 10.11 7.58
C VAL A 457 -12.16 9.28 6.32
N GLN A 458 -12.62 8.04 6.44
CA GLN A 458 -12.82 7.14 5.31
C GLN A 458 -14.25 6.57 5.37
N PHE A 459 -14.96 6.71 4.26
CA PHE A 459 -16.25 6.10 4.02
C PHE A 459 -16.13 5.11 2.87
N LYS A 460 -16.66 3.90 3.04
CA LYS A 460 -16.76 2.87 2.00
C LYS A 460 -18.21 2.43 1.90
N PHE A 461 -18.65 2.11 0.69
CA PHE A 461 -19.97 1.56 0.47
C PHE A 461 -19.94 0.45 -0.55
#